data_AF-A0A6P5Z4J0-F1
#
_entry.id   AF-A0A6P5Z4J0-F1
#
_cell.length_a   1.000
_cell.length_b   1.000
_cell.length_c   1.000
_cell.angle_alpha   90.00
_cell.angle_beta   90.00
_cell.angle_gamma   90.00
#
_symmetry.space_group_name_H-M   'P 1'
#
loop_
_entity.id
_entity.type
_entity.pdbx_description
1 polymer ?
#
loop_
_entity_poly.entity_id
_entity_poly.type
_entity_poly.pdbx_seq_one_letter_code
_entity_poly.pdbx_strand_id
1 'polypeptide(L)'
;MIVRRNMRRASPLFLVTLVLGFCFATYNLVTIVMHNRSISKWMVDDSNGGIFFDPVIGRPENMSKPKNAKLPFHVALTATDAPYSKWQCRIMYYWYKKQKDLPGSEMGGFTRILHSGSPDNLMDEIPTIIVDPLPAGLDRGYIVLNRPWAFVQWLEKATIEEEYILMAEPDHIFVTPLPNLAHGGYPAAFPFFYIKPAQNEKLLRKFFPEEMGPVTNIDPIGNSPVIIKKDLLEKISPTWMNVSLKMKDDPETDKAFGWVLEMYAYAVASALHGVQHILRKDFMLQPPWDLEIGKKFIIHYTYGCDYNMKGELTYGKLGEWRFDKRSFLRGPPPRNLPLPPSGVPESVVTLVKMVNEATANIPNWDTE
;
A
#
# COMPACT_ATOMS: atom_id res chain seq x y z
N MET A 1 -1.60 14.58 63.28
CA MET A 1 -2.20 15.17 62.06
C MET A 1 -1.27 14.84 60.90
N ILE A 2 -1.54 13.75 60.17
CA ILE A 2 -0.68 13.25 59.08
C ILE A 2 -1.25 13.72 57.75
N VAL A 3 -0.49 14.55 57.03
CA VAL A 3 -0.83 15.04 55.70
C VAL A 3 -0.50 13.95 54.67
N ARG A 4 -1.53 13.39 54.02
CA ARG A 4 -1.38 12.51 52.85
C ARG A 4 -0.97 13.34 51.63
N ARG A 5 0.16 12.99 51.01
CA ARG A 5 0.60 13.51 49.71
C ARG A 5 -0.16 12.77 48.60
N ASN A 6 -0.95 13.47 47.80
CA ASN A 6 -1.62 12.90 46.63
C ASN A 6 -0.60 12.63 45.51
N MET A 7 -0.45 11.36 45.13
CA MET A 7 0.21 10.97 43.87
C MET A 7 -0.73 11.31 42.70
N ARG A 8 -0.34 12.26 41.85
CA ARG A 8 -1.05 12.55 40.59
C ARG A 8 -0.90 11.36 39.64
N ARG A 9 -2.00 10.66 39.32
CA ARG A 9 -2.08 9.71 38.21
C ARG A 9 -1.94 10.47 36.89
N ALA A 10 -1.10 9.98 35.98
CA ALA A 10 -1.00 10.51 34.62
C ALA A 10 -2.32 10.30 33.86
N SER A 11 -2.74 11.30 33.09
CA SER A 11 -3.94 11.23 32.26
C SER A 11 -3.81 10.14 31.19
N PRO A 12 -4.86 9.35 30.89
CA PRO A 12 -4.87 8.36 29.81
C PRO A 12 -4.45 8.96 28.46
N LEU A 13 -4.79 10.23 28.21
CA LEU A 13 -4.42 10.95 26.99
C LEU A 13 -2.89 11.13 26.87
N PHE A 14 -2.21 11.35 28.00
CA PHE A 14 -0.76 11.51 28.06
C PHE A 14 -0.04 10.17 27.78
N LEU A 15 -0.60 9.06 28.27
CA LEU A 15 -0.08 7.71 28.01
C LEU A 15 -0.25 7.31 26.54
N VAL A 16 -1.39 7.63 25.91
CA VAL A 16 -1.62 7.40 24.47
C VAL A 16 -0.65 8.22 23.61
N THR A 17 -0.41 9.49 23.94
CA THR A 17 0.59 10.31 23.22
C THR A 17 2.02 9.78 23.41
N LEU A 18 2.34 9.21 24.57
CA LEU A 18 3.66 8.66 24.86
C LEU A 18 3.90 7.35 24.11
N VAL A 19 2.87 6.49 24.01
CA VAL A 19 2.90 5.26 23.21
C VAL A 19 3.01 5.58 21.72
N LEU A 20 2.20 6.51 21.19
CA LEU A 20 2.28 6.94 19.79
C LEU A 20 3.65 7.58 19.46
N GLY A 21 4.20 8.39 20.38
CA GLY A 21 5.53 8.98 20.24
C GLY A 21 6.65 7.94 20.27
N PHE A 22 6.55 6.91 21.11
CA PHE A 22 7.54 5.83 21.19
C PHE A 22 7.49 4.91 19.94
N CYS A 23 6.28 4.65 19.42
CA CYS A 23 6.09 3.99 18.12
C CYS A 23 6.70 4.81 16.97
N PHE A 24 6.60 6.14 17.02
CA PHE A 24 7.17 7.04 16.02
C PHE A 24 8.72 7.04 16.02
N ALA A 25 9.33 7.06 17.21
CA ALA A 25 10.79 7.02 17.34
C ALA A 25 11.38 5.66 16.93
N THR A 26 10.73 4.56 17.33
CA THR A 26 11.17 3.20 16.99
C THR A 26 10.96 2.87 15.51
N TYR A 27 9.85 3.32 14.91
CA TYR A 27 9.58 3.16 13.48
C TYR A 27 10.63 3.87 12.61
N ASN A 28 10.93 5.14 12.88
CA ASN A 28 11.94 5.87 12.12
C ASN A 28 13.35 5.27 12.32
N LEU A 29 13.71 4.87 13.54
CA LEU A 29 15.01 4.27 13.83
C LEU A 29 15.20 2.91 13.14
N VAL A 30 14.18 2.04 13.16
CA VAL A 30 14.23 0.73 12.48
C VAL A 30 14.32 0.91 10.97
N THR A 31 13.58 1.86 10.40
CA THR A 31 13.61 2.14 8.95
C THR A 31 14.98 2.69 8.51
N ILE A 32 15.60 3.56 9.31
CA ILE A 32 16.96 4.08 9.09
C ILE A 32 18.00 2.95 9.19
N VAL A 33 17.93 2.08 10.19
CA VAL A 33 18.88 0.97 10.37
C VAL A 33 18.74 -0.07 9.25
N MET A 34 17.52 -0.37 8.81
CA MET A 34 17.27 -1.28 7.68
C MET A 34 17.77 -0.70 6.36
N HIS A 35 17.59 0.62 6.15
CA HIS A 35 18.03 1.30 4.93
C HIS A 35 19.55 1.48 4.88
N ASN A 36 20.21 1.88 5.98
CA ASN A 36 21.67 2.00 6.04
C ASN A 36 22.39 0.65 5.89
N ARG A 37 21.82 -0.44 6.41
CA ARG A 37 22.33 -1.80 6.15
C ARG A 37 22.17 -2.21 4.69
N SER A 38 21.12 -1.75 4.01
CA SER A 38 20.92 -1.98 2.58
C SER A 38 21.97 -1.23 1.76
N ILE A 39 22.18 0.07 2.00
CA ILE A 39 23.18 0.87 1.28
C ILE A 39 24.61 0.37 1.55
N SER A 40 24.95 0.07 2.80
CA SER A 40 26.28 -0.46 3.14
C SER A 40 26.56 -1.82 2.50
N LYS A 41 25.53 -2.63 2.22
CA LYS A 41 25.70 -3.91 1.54
C LYS A 41 25.82 -3.75 0.02
N TRP A 42 25.23 -2.69 -0.54
CA TRP A 42 25.39 -2.33 -1.96
C TRP A 42 26.74 -1.68 -2.26
N MET A 43 27.33 -0.94 -1.33
CA MET A 43 28.63 -0.27 -1.55
C MET A 43 29.86 -1.17 -1.30
N VAL A 44 29.69 -2.35 -0.67
CA VAL A 44 30.81 -3.27 -0.35
C VAL A 44 30.93 -4.42 -1.34
N ASP A 45 29.96 -4.63 -2.23
CA ASP A 45 29.91 -5.82 -3.11
C ASP A 45 30.17 -5.52 -4.60
N ASP A 46 30.61 -4.31 -4.95
CA ASP A 46 30.81 -3.90 -6.36
C ASP A 46 32.24 -4.21 -6.90
N SER A 47 32.89 -5.24 -6.36
CA SER A 47 34.29 -5.55 -6.70
C SER A 47 34.63 -7.03 -6.90
N ASN A 48 33.65 -7.93 -7.05
CA ASN A 48 33.92 -9.26 -7.57
C ASN A 48 32.82 -9.73 -8.51
N GLY A 49 33.13 -9.69 -9.81
CA GLY A 49 32.27 -10.16 -10.88
C GLY A 49 31.74 -11.56 -10.63
N GLY A 50 30.42 -11.69 -10.58
CA GLY A 50 29.70 -12.95 -10.42
C GLY A 50 28.27 -12.82 -10.93
N ILE A 51 28.06 -13.28 -12.16
CA ILE A 51 26.80 -13.71 -12.81
C ILE A 51 25.52 -13.01 -12.31
N PHE A 52 25.06 -12.03 -13.09
CA PHE A 52 23.70 -11.48 -13.05
C PHE A 52 22.66 -12.62 -13.15
N PHE A 53 22.06 -13.00 -12.03
CA PHE A 53 20.76 -13.67 -12.05
C PHE A 53 19.69 -12.59 -12.14
N ASP A 54 19.29 -12.29 -13.36
CA ASP A 54 18.01 -11.63 -13.63
C ASP A 54 16.90 -12.64 -13.32
N PRO A 55 16.07 -12.46 -12.27
CA PRO A 55 14.95 -13.36 -12.04
C PRO A 55 13.79 -12.93 -12.96
N VAL A 56 13.99 -13.06 -14.27
CA VAL A 56 12.89 -13.29 -15.20
C VAL A 56 12.54 -14.76 -15.06
N ILE A 57 11.71 -15.09 -14.07
CA ILE A 57 11.11 -16.42 -13.98
C ILE A 57 10.09 -16.54 -15.12
N GLY A 58 10.47 -17.38 -16.09
CA GLY A 58 9.64 -18.13 -17.04
C GLY A 58 8.31 -17.52 -17.49
N ARG A 59 8.33 -16.87 -18.66
CA ARG A 59 7.14 -16.69 -19.50
C ARG A 59 6.61 -18.08 -19.91
N PRO A 60 5.37 -18.47 -19.60
CA PRO A 60 4.75 -19.60 -20.29
C PRO A 60 4.60 -19.20 -21.78
N GLU A 61 5.12 -20.03 -22.67
CA GLU A 61 5.04 -19.80 -24.11
C GLU A 61 3.58 -19.72 -24.58
N ASN A 62 3.31 -18.73 -25.42
CA ASN A 62 2.12 -18.61 -26.28
C ASN A 62 0.75 -18.50 -25.60
N MET A 63 0.44 -17.31 -25.08
CA MET A 63 -0.93 -16.80 -25.12
C MET A 63 -0.90 -15.37 -25.67
N SER A 64 -1.07 -15.20 -26.98
CA SER A 64 -1.32 -13.89 -27.57
C SER A 64 -2.69 -13.38 -27.09
N LYS A 65 -2.78 -12.16 -26.53
CA LYS A 65 -4.08 -11.48 -26.37
C LYS A 65 -4.78 -11.53 -27.73
N PRO A 66 -6.09 -11.85 -27.83
CA PRO A 66 -6.84 -11.55 -29.03
C PRO A 66 -6.59 -10.07 -29.32
N LYS A 67 -5.96 -9.76 -30.46
CA LYS A 67 -5.80 -8.39 -30.91
C LYS A 67 -7.22 -7.81 -30.97
N ASN A 68 -7.57 -6.93 -30.02
CA ASN A 68 -8.78 -6.08 -29.97
C ASN A 68 -9.79 -6.28 -28.83
N ALA A 69 -9.61 -7.20 -27.87
CA ALA A 69 -10.46 -7.21 -26.68
C ALA A 69 -9.80 -6.41 -25.54
N LYS A 70 -10.30 -5.19 -25.27
CA LYS A 70 -9.96 -4.50 -24.01
C LYS A 70 -10.50 -5.34 -22.85
N LEU A 71 -9.67 -5.59 -21.85
CA LEU A 71 -10.07 -6.32 -20.64
C LEU A 71 -10.05 -5.34 -19.47
N PRO A 72 -11.11 -4.55 -19.27
CA PRO A 72 -11.13 -3.55 -18.22
C PRO A 72 -11.05 -4.20 -16.83
N PHE A 73 -10.57 -3.43 -15.86
CA PHE A 73 -10.53 -3.83 -14.45
C PHE A 73 -11.23 -2.82 -13.56
N HIS A 74 -11.97 -3.31 -12.57
CA HIS A 74 -12.60 -2.50 -11.53
C HIS A 74 -11.54 -2.02 -10.53
N VAL A 75 -11.55 -0.75 -10.14
CA VAL A 75 -10.64 -0.22 -9.12
C VAL A 75 -11.29 -0.35 -7.74
N ALA A 76 -10.68 -1.13 -6.85
CA ALA A 76 -11.13 -1.35 -5.49
C ALA A 76 -10.18 -0.68 -4.49
N LEU A 77 -10.66 0.34 -3.80
CA LEU A 77 -9.91 1.13 -2.84
C LEU A 77 -10.40 0.85 -1.42
N THR A 78 -9.59 0.22 -0.56
CA THR A 78 -9.95 0.05 0.86
C THR A 78 -9.65 1.30 1.67
N ALA A 79 -10.60 1.75 2.48
CA ALA A 79 -10.50 3.00 3.22
C ALA A 79 -11.21 2.97 4.58
N THR A 80 -10.80 3.89 5.46
CA THR A 80 -11.52 4.22 6.71
C THR A 80 -12.20 5.59 6.60
N ASP A 81 -13.08 5.87 7.54
CA ASP A 81 -13.74 7.16 7.80
C ASP A 81 -12.81 8.20 8.47
N ALA A 82 -11.56 7.84 8.78
CA ALA A 82 -10.62 8.76 9.40
C ALA A 82 -10.29 9.94 8.46
N PRO A 83 -10.17 11.19 8.97
CA PRO A 83 -9.80 12.35 8.15
C PRO A 83 -8.55 12.10 7.29
N TYR A 84 -7.55 11.45 7.88
CA TYR A 84 -6.35 10.99 7.18
C TYR A 84 -6.67 10.17 5.91
N SER A 85 -7.53 9.15 6.01
CA SER A 85 -7.87 8.30 4.85
C SER A 85 -8.76 9.04 3.86
N LYS A 86 -9.67 9.88 4.33
CA LYS A 86 -10.65 10.60 3.51
C LYS A 86 -9.98 11.48 2.45
N TRP A 87 -9.09 12.38 2.87
CA TRP A 87 -8.45 13.30 1.92
C TRP A 87 -7.60 12.57 0.88
N GLN A 88 -6.95 11.47 1.28
CA GLN A 88 -6.19 10.59 0.38
C GLN A 88 -7.12 9.95 -0.67
N CYS A 89 -8.26 9.41 -0.26
CA CYS A 89 -9.26 8.82 -1.17
C CYS A 89 -9.75 9.81 -2.23
N ARG A 90 -9.99 11.07 -1.83
CA ARG A 90 -10.46 12.11 -2.76
C ARG A 90 -9.42 12.46 -3.82
N ILE A 91 -8.15 12.59 -3.42
CA ILE A 91 -7.05 12.82 -4.38
C ILE A 91 -6.91 11.63 -5.32
N MET A 92 -6.93 10.41 -4.79
CA MET A 92 -6.84 9.18 -5.59
C MET A 92 -8.00 9.10 -6.59
N TYR A 93 -9.24 9.35 -6.14
CA TYR A 93 -10.44 9.33 -6.98
C TYR A 93 -10.45 10.44 -8.04
N TYR A 94 -9.96 11.63 -7.72
CA TYR A 94 -9.75 12.71 -8.69
C TYR A 94 -8.85 12.26 -9.85
N TRP A 95 -7.70 11.64 -9.52
CA TRP A 95 -6.76 11.17 -10.53
C TRP A 95 -7.25 9.93 -11.28
N TYR A 96 -8.00 9.04 -10.64
CA TYR A 96 -8.72 7.97 -11.33
C TYR A 96 -9.61 8.53 -12.43
N LYS A 97 -10.48 9.52 -12.12
CA LYS A 97 -11.38 10.13 -13.10
C LYS A 97 -10.62 10.78 -14.26
N LYS A 98 -9.50 11.44 -13.98
CA LYS A 98 -8.66 12.07 -15.01
C LYS A 98 -8.01 11.07 -15.97
N GLN A 99 -7.63 9.89 -15.48
CA GLN A 99 -6.85 8.92 -16.23
C GLN A 99 -7.70 7.84 -16.91
N LYS A 100 -8.90 7.54 -16.38
CA LYS A 100 -9.77 6.45 -16.84
C LYS A 100 -10.11 6.51 -18.33
N ASP A 101 -10.47 7.68 -18.83
CA ASP A 101 -10.98 7.82 -20.19
C ASP A 101 -9.87 8.17 -21.21
N LEU A 102 -8.62 8.25 -20.76
CA LEU A 102 -7.49 8.54 -21.64
C LEU A 102 -7.10 7.32 -22.49
N PRO A 103 -6.58 7.54 -23.72
CA PRO A 103 -6.09 6.46 -24.57
C PRO A 103 -5.06 5.57 -23.85
N GLY A 104 -5.26 4.26 -23.95
CA GLY A 104 -4.39 3.26 -23.30
C GLY A 104 -4.82 2.87 -21.89
N SER A 105 -5.78 3.56 -21.27
CA SER A 105 -6.38 3.07 -20.03
C SER A 105 -7.34 1.90 -20.29
N GLU A 106 -7.31 0.94 -19.36
CA GLU A 106 -8.30 -0.13 -19.22
C GLU A 106 -8.95 -0.08 -17.82
N MET A 107 -8.99 1.09 -17.18
CA MET A 107 -9.71 1.28 -15.91
C MET A 107 -11.23 1.26 -16.16
N GLY A 108 -11.92 0.36 -15.47
CA GLY A 108 -13.38 0.21 -15.46
C GLY A 108 -14.02 1.00 -14.33
N GLY A 109 -14.99 0.42 -13.63
CA GLY A 109 -15.65 0.97 -12.45
C GLY A 109 -14.71 1.24 -11.28
N PHE A 110 -15.26 1.88 -10.24
CA PHE A 110 -14.54 2.22 -9.02
C PHE A 110 -15.42 1.93 -7.82
N THR A 111 -14.85 1.33 -6.77
CA THR A 111 -15.49 1.22 -5.47
C THR A 111 -14.50 1.60 -4.37
N ARG A 112 -14.90 2.53 -3.50
CA ARG A 112 -14.31 2.70 -2.18
C ARG A 112 -14.97 1.72 -1.22
N ILE A 113 -14.19 0.79 -0.69
CA ILE A 113 -14.63 -0.18 0.30
C ILE A 113 -14.40 0.46 1.68
N LEU A 114 -15.47 1.04 2.25
CA LEU A 114 -15.42 1.73 3.53
C LEU A 114 -15.64 0.73 4.65
N HIS A 115 -14.54 0.35 5.32
CA HIS A 115 -14.54 -0.71 6.33
C HIS A 115 -14.61 -0.19 7.77
N SER A 116 -15.23 0.98 7.96
CA SER A 116 -15.53 1.55 9.28
C SER A 116 -16.91 1.15 9.80
N GLY A 117 -17.71 0.40 9.03
CA GLY A 117 -19.04 -0.07 9.43
C GLY A 117 -20.14 0.99 9.47
N SER A 118 -19.85 2.23 9.05
CA SER A 118 -20.83 3.32 9.02
C SER A 118 -20.62 4.23 7.81
N PRO A 119 -21.67 4.90 7.32
CA PRO A 119 -21.57 5.85 6.21
C PRO A 119 -20.78 7.10 6.61
N ASP A 120 -20.15 7.74 5.62
CA ASP A 120 -19.53 9.06 5.76
C ASP A 120 -19.97 10.00 4.62
N ASN A 121 -19.54 11.27 4.69
CA ASN A 121 -19.90 12.29 3.69
C ASN A 121 -19.26 12.08 2.31
N LEU A 122 -18.29 11.17 2.16
CA LEU A 122 -17.67 10.91 0.85
C LEU A 122 -18.49 9.97 -0.02
N MET A 123 -19.54 9.36 0.51
CA MET A 123 -20.45 8.52 -0.28
C MET A 123 -21.21 9.30 -1.35
N ASP A 124 -21.38 10.61 -1.17
CA ASP A 124 -21.97 11.51 -2.17
C ASP A 124 -21.00 11.84 -3.32
N GLU A 125 -19.70 11.62 -3.12
CA GLU A 125 -18.64 11.95 -4.09
C GLU A 125 -18.03 10.70 -4.75
N ILE A 126 -17.81 9.64 -3.98
CA ILE A 126 -17.07 8.44 -4.38
C ILE A 126 -18.00 7.23 -4.27
N PRO A 127 -18.19 6.43 -5.33
CA PRO A 127 -18.97 5.19 -5.25
C PRO A 127 -18.42 4.31 -4.13
N THR A 128 -19.25 4.05 -3.11
CA THR A 128 -18.80 3.46 -1.84
C THR A 128 -19.70 2.28 -1.48
N ILE A 129 -19.08 1.20 -1.00
CA ILE A 129 -19.77 0.11 -0.32
C ILE A 129 -19.27 0.07 1.13
N ILE A 130 -20.23 0.06 2.06
CA ILE A 130 -19.94 -0.05 3.49
C ILE A 130 -19.82 -1.52 3.85
N VAL A 131 -18.75 -1.85 4.56
CA VAL A 131 -18.51 -3.17 5.13
C VAL A 131 -18.13 -3.03 6.59
N ASP A 132 -18.39 -4.08 7.37
CA ASP A 132 -18.14 -4.06 8.80
C ASP A 132 -16.63 -4.21 9.08
N PRO A 133 -16.08 -3.53 10.10
CA PRO A 133 -14.75 -3.85 10.58
C PRO A 133 -14.72 -5.27 11.17
N LEU A 134 -13.52 -5.77 11.43
CA LEU A 134 -13.34 -6.97 12.25
C LEU A 134 -13.99 -6.76 13.62
N PRO A 135 -14.57 -7.81 14.22
CA PRO A 135 -15.01 -7.79 15.61
C PRO A 135 -13.95 -7.21 16.55
N ALA A 136 -14.41 -6.42 17.52
CA ALA A 136 -13.54 -5.68 18.43
C ALA A 136 -12.50 -6.60 19.09
N GLY A 137 -11.23 -6.22 19.01
CA GLY A 137 -10.10 -6.93 19.61
C GLY A 137 -9.43 -7.97 18.70
N LEU A 138 -10.06 -8.41 17.61
CA LEU A 138 -9.43 -9.35 16.68
C LEU A 138 -8.29 -8.73 15.88
N ASP A 139 -8.38 -7.43 15.61
CA ASP A 139 -7.31 -6.69 14.93
C ASP A 139 -6.08 -6.46 15.83
N ARG A 140 -6.22 -6.62 17.15
CA ARG A 140 -5.20 -6.35 18.17
C ARG A 140 -4.52 -4.98 17.99
N GLY A 141 -5.29 -3.97 17.56
CA GLY A 141 -4.81 -2.61 17.27
C GLY A 141 -4.06 -2.46 15.94
N TYR A 142 -3.98 -3.52 15.13
CA TYR A 142 -3.44 -3.49 13.76
C TYR A 142 -4.58 -3.35 12.75
N ILE A 143 -5.03 -2.11 12.55
CA ILE A 143 -6.18 -1.73 11.70
C ILE A 143 -6.11 -2.32 10.29
N VAL A 144 -4.90 -2.57 9.77
CA VAL A 144 -4.69 -3.14 8.42
C VAL A 144 -5.36 -4.52 8.25
N LEU A 145 -5.60 -5.27 9.33
CA LEU A 145 -6.32 -6.56 9.26
C LEU A 145 -7.77 -6.44 8.81
N ASN A 146 -8.36 -5.24 8.89
CA ASN A 146 -9.70 -5.01 8.35
C ASN A 146 -9.74 -5.13 6.83
N ARG A 147 -8.61 -4.97 6.13
CA ARG A 147 -8.55 -4.97 4.67
C ARG A 147 -8.91 -6.33 4.04
N PRO A 148 -8.29 -7.47 4.42
CA PRO A 148 -8.73 -8.78 3.93
C PRO A 148 -10.23 -9.02 4.19
N TRP A 149 -10.71 -8.64 5.37
CA TRP A 149 -12.12 -8.80 5.73
C TRP A 149 -13.06 -7.91 4.91
N ALA A 150 -12.62 -6.69 4.59
CA ALA A 150 -13.32 -5.78 3.72
C ALA A 150 -13.49 -6.36 2.31
N PHE A 151 -12.45 -7.00 1.76
CA PHE A 151 -12.54 -7.68 0.47
C PHE A 151 -13.47 -8.88 0.47
N VAL A 152 -13.47 -9.71 1.52
CA VAL A 152 -14.43 -10.83 1.65
C VAL A 152 -15.86 -10.32 1.56
N GLN A 153 -16.23 -9.35 2.40
CA GLN A 153 -17.58 -8.79 2.39
C GLN A 153 -17.92 -8.04 1.10
N TRP A 154 -16.97 -7.30 0.53
CA TRP A 154 -17.21 -6.53 -0.68
C TRP A 154 -17.48 -7.44 -1.87
N LEU A 155 -16.72 -8.53 -2.04
CA LEU A 155 -16.93 -9.50 -3.12
C LEU A 155 -18.29 -10.22 -2.99
N GLU A 156 -18.80 -10.42 -1.78
CA GLU A 156 -20.14 -10.99 -1.55
C GLU A 156 -21.26 -9.98 -1.84
N LYS A 157 -21.04 -8.69 -1.56
CA LYS A 157 -22.08 -7.64 -1.64
C LYS A 157 -22.13 -6.93 -2.99
N ALA A 158 -21.00 -6.79 -3.67
CA ALA A 158 -20.86 -5.91 -4.82
C ALA A 158 -21.29 -6.58 -6.13
N THR A 159 -21.95 -5.82 -6.99
CA THR A 159 -22.10 -6.19 -8.41
C THR A 159 -20.94 -5.55 -9.18
N ILE A 160 -20.02 -6.39 -9.66
CA ILE A 160 -18.81 -5.96 -10.40
C ILE A 160 -18.92 -6.46 -11.84
N GLU A 161 -19.01 -5.53 -12.79
CA GLU A 161 -19.13 -5.82 -14.22
C GLU A 161 -17.81 -6.34 -14.82
N GLU A 162 -16.68 -5.82 -14.36
CA GLU A 162 -15.37 -6.20 -14.86
C GLU A 162 -14.92 -7.58 -14.35
N GLU A 163 -14.20 -8.32 -15.20
CA GLU A 163 -13.60 -9.62 -14.84
C GLU A 163 -12.34 -9.46 -13.97
N TYR A 164 -11.69 -8.31 -14.01
CA TYR A 164 -10.46 -8.01 -13.30
C TYR A 164 -10.69 -6.93 -12.26
N ILE A 165 -9.87 -6.95 -11.20
CA ILE A 165 -9.91 -5.99 -10.10
C ILE A 165 -8.49 -5.49 -9.87
N LEU A 166 -8.32 -4.16 -9.81
CA LEU A 166 -7.16 -3.51 -9.22
C LEU A 166 -7.42 -3.30 -7.72
N MET A 167 -6.65 -3.97 -6.87
CA MET A 167 -6.56 -3.64 -5.45
C MET A 167 -5.64 -2.43 -5.29
N ALA A 168 -6.18 -1.32 -4.75
CA ALA A 168 -5.49 -0.04 -4.60
C ALA A 168 -5.56 0.52 -3.17
N GLU A 169 -4.69 1.48 -2.87
CA GLU A 169 -4.59 2.16 -1.57
C GLU A 169 -4.85 3.67 -1.67
N PRO A 170 -5.29 4.34 -0.58
CA PRO A 170 -5.62 5.77 -0.61
C PRO A 170 -4.44 6.66 -1.02
N ASP A 171 -3.22 6.24 -0.74
CA ASP A 171 -1.99 6.93 -1.11
C ASP A 171 -1.44 6.57 -2.49
N HIS A 172 -2.31 6.09 -3.38
CA HIS A 172 -2.02 5.98 -4.80
C HIS A 172 -2.45 7.24 -5.56
N ILE A 173 -1.63 7.68 -6.51
CA ILE A 173 -1.98 8.67 -7.53
C ILE A 173 -1.67 8.08 -8.90
N PHE A 174 -2.69 8.01 -9.78
CA PHE A 174 -2.50 7.59 -11.16
C PHE A 174 -1.83 8.70 -11.98
N VAL A 175 -0.57 8.48 -12.38
CA VAL A 175 0.22 9.44 -13.17
C VAL A 175 0.03 9.28 -14.67
N THR A 176 -0.24 8.06 -15.13
CA THR A 176 -0.43 7.73 -16.55
C THR A 176 -1.64 6.80 -16.72
N PRO A 177 -2.24 6.73 -17.92
CA PRO A 177 -3.31 5.79 -18.22
C PRO A 177 -2.85 4.36 -17.96
N LEU A 178 -3.54 3.64 -17.06
CA LEU A 178 -3.16 2.28 -16.65
C LEU A 178 -3.88 1.23 -17.51
N PRO A 179 -3.17 0.45 -18.34
CA PRO A 179 -3.72 -0.73 -19.00
C PRO A 179 -3.81 -1.91 -18.03
N ASN A 180 -4.56 -2.95 -18.40
CA ASN A 180 -4.60 -4.19 -17.66
C ASN A 180 -3.26 -4.93 -17.81
N LEU A 181 -2.46 -4.88 -16.74
CA LEU A 181 -1.13 -5.49 -16.67
C LEU A 181 -1.18 -7.00 -16.47
N ALA A 182 -2.32 -7.55 -16.03
CA ALA A 182 -2.54 -8.98 -15.93
C ALA A 182 -2.69 -9.59 -17.34
N HIS A 183 -2.17 -10.81 -17.51
CA HIS A 183 -2.17 -11.46 -18.81
C HIS A 183 -2.07 -12.98 -18.69
N GLY A 184 -2.69 -13.71 -19.61
CA GLY A 184 -2.59 -15.17 -19.66
C GLY A 184 -3.12 -15.89 -18.41
N GLY A 185 -4.09 -15.29 -17.71
CA GLY A 185 -4.61 -15.82 -16.44
C GLY A 185 -3.76 -15.49 -15.21
N TYR A 186 -2.56 -14.92 -15.38
CA TYR A 186 -1.70 -14.50 -14.28
C TYR A 186 -2.04 -13.07 -13.84
N PRO A 187 -2.28 -12.84 -12.53
CA PRO A 187 -2.36 -11.51 -11.97
C PRO A 187 -1.04 -10.74 -12.16
N ALA A 188 -1.09 -9.41 -12.08
CA ALA A 188 0.12 -8.57 -12.09
C ALA A 188 0.25 -7.85 -10.75
N ALA A 189 1.46 -7.82 -10.20
CA ALA A 189 1.75 -7.27 -8.88
C ALA A 189 3.08 -6.52 -8.84
N PHE A 190 3.19 -5.55 -7.93
CA PHE A 190 4.47 -4.91 -7.66
C PHE A 190 5.35 -5.78 -6.73
N PRO A 191 6.62 -6.05 -7.08
CA PRO A 191 7.53 -6.79 -6.20
C PRO A 191 8.08 -5.89 -5.09
N PHE A 192 7.83 -6.27 -3.84
CA PHE A 192 8.30 -5.55 -2.66
C PHE A 192 9.62 -6.13 -2.17
N PHE A 193 10.68 -5.33 -2.21
CA PHE A 193 12.04 -5.76 -1.85
C PHE A 193 12.17 -6.26 -0.40
N TYR A 194 11.24 -5.92 0.49
CA TYR A 194 11.22 -6.34 1.90
C TYR A 194 10.38 -7.60 2.15
N ILE A 195 9.62 -8.07 1.16
CA ILE A 195 8.94 -9.38 1.21
C ILE A 195 9.92 -10.41 0.67
N LYS A 196 10.49 -11.22 1.57
CA LYS A 196 11.59 -12.15 1.26
C LYS A 196 11.27 -13.56 1.77
N PRO A 197 10.46 -14.34 1.02
CA PRO A 197 10.03 -15.66 1.49
C PRO A 197 11.17 -16.63 1.78
N ALA A 198 12.18 -16.69 0.91
CA ALA A 198 13.35 -17.53 1.12
C ALA A 198 14.15 -17.20 2.41
N GLN A 199 14.13 -15.95 2.86
CA GLN A 199 14.82 -15.54 4.10
C GLN A 199 13.98 -15.79 5.36
N ASN A 200 12.69 -16.07 5.20
CA ASN A 200 11.73 -16.24 6.29
C ASN A 200 11.10 -17.64 6.29
N GLU A 201 11.76 -18.63 5.66
CA GLU A 201 11.22 -19.98 5.46
C GLU A 201 10.68 -20.58 6.76
N LYS A 202 11.47 -20.57 7.83
CA LYS A 202 11.08 -21.13 9.12
C LYS A 202 9.74 -20.57 9.64
N LEU A 203 9.50 -19.27 9.49
CA LEU A 203 8.26 -18.63 9.90
C LEU A 203 7.12 -18.99 8.95
N LEU A 204 7.39 -18.95 7.64
CA LEU A 204 6.40 -19.19 6.61
C LEU A 204 5.90 -20.64 6.59
N ARG A 205 6.71 -21.62 7.00
CA ARG A 205 6.27 -23.03 7.10
C ARG A 205 5.12 -23.27 8.08
N LYS A 206 4.88 -22.36 9.03
CA LYS A 206 3.68 -22.40 9.89
C LYS A 206 2.38 -22.16 9.11
N PHE A 207 2.45 -21.51 7.95
CA PHE A 207 1.30 -21.07 7.15
C PHE A 207 1.32 -21.59 5.71
N PHE A 208 2.47 -22.08 5.24
CA PHE A 208 2.69 -22.69 3.93
C PHE A 208 3.43 -24.03 4.10
N PRO A 209 2.67 -25.13 4.32
CA PRO A 209 3.24 -26.46 4.59
C PRO A 209 4.17 -26.97 3.50
N GLU A 210 5.05 -27.93 3.82
CA GLU A 210 6.04 -28.48 2.87
C GLU A 210 5.39 -29.17 1.68
N GLU A 211 4.23 -29.81 1.87
CA GLU A 211 3.44 -30.44 0.82
C GLU A 211 2.93 -29.46 -0.24
N MET A 212 2.88 -28.16 0.05
CA MET A 212 2.50 -27.12 -0.90
C MET A 212 3.66 -26.68 -1.81
N GLY A 213 4.87 -27.22 -1.57
CA GLY A 213 6.07 -26.96 -2.36
C GLY A 213 7.08 -26.04 -1.66
N PRO A 214 8.10 -25.55 -2.39
CA PRO A 214 9.12 -24.68 -1.82
C PRO A 214 8.55 -23.29 -1.47
N VAL A 215 9.09 -22.65 -0.42
CA VAL A 215 8.67 -21.27 -0.05
C VAL A 215 8.94 -20.23 -1.13
N THR A 216 9.77 -20.56 -2.13
CA THR A 216 9.98 -19.72 -3.32
C THR A 216 8.76 -19.64 -4.23
N ASN A 217 7.74 -20.48 -4.03
CA ASN A 217 6.43 -20.33 -4.69
C ASN A 217 5.63 -19.16 -4.10
N ILE A 218 6.02 -18.62 -2.95
CA ILE A 218 5.43 -17.40 -2.42
C ILE A 218 6.11 -16.23 -3.15
N ASP A 219 5.34 -15.49 -3.93
CA ASP A 219 5.83 -14.31 -4.63
C ASP A 219 6.24 -13.20 -3.64
N PRO A 220 7.29 -12.40 -3.93
CA PRO A 220 7.73 -11.29 -3.08
C PRO A 220 6.82 -10.06 -3.24
N ILE A 221 5.53 -10.22 -2.97
CA ILE A 221 4.46 -9.24 -3.25
C ILE A 221 3.60 -8.96 -2.02
N GLY A 222 2.75 -7.94 -2.11
CA GLY A 222 1.65 -7.67 -1.19
C GLY A 222 0.34 -7.56 -1.99
N ASN A 223 -0.74 -7.20 -1.31
CA ASN A 223 -2.07 -7.13 -1.93
C ASN A 223 -2.24 -5.91 -2.87
N SER A 224 -1.41 -4.87 -2.75
CA SER A 224 -1.58 -3.60 -3.49
C SER A 224 -0.23 -3.02 -3.95
N PRO A 225 -0.12 -2.52 -5.20
CA PRO A 225 -1.08 -2.67 -6.27
C PRO A 225 -1.04 -4.09 -6.87
N VAL A 226 -2.22 -4.67 -7.09
CA VAL A 226 -2.39 -5.95 -7.81
C VAL A 226 -3.58 -5.85 -8.75
N ILE A 227 -3.41 -6.25 -10.02
CA ILE A 227 -4.52 -6.54 -10.93
C ILE A 227 -4.71 -8.05 -11.00
N ILE A 228 -5.87 -8.54 -10.57
CA ILE A 228 -6.21 -9.95 -10.44
C ILE A 228 -7.60 -10.22 -11.00
N LYS A 229 -7.84 -11.43 -11.53
CA LYS A 229 -9.20 -11.84 -11.91
C LYS A 229 -10.10 -11.92 -10.67
N LYS A 230 -11.36 -11.53 -10.81
CA LYS A 230 -12.34 -11.54 -9.73
C LYS A 230 -12.51 -12.92 -9.10
N ASP A 231 -12.64 -13.97 -9.91
CA ASP A 231 -12.79 -15.37 -9.46
C ASP A 231 -11.59 -15.86 -8.61
N LEU A 232 -10.37 -15.50 -9.00
CA LEU A 232 -9.17 -15.77 -8.21
C LEU A 232 -9.19 -14.98 -6.91
N LEU A 233 -9.59 -13.70 -6.94
CA LEU A 233 -9.68 -12.88 -5.74
C LEU A 233 -10.71 -13.43 -4.74
N GLU A 234 -11.89 -13.84 -5.23
CA GLU A 234 -12.93 -14.51 -4.43
C GLU A 234 -12.40 -15.79 -3.75
N LYS A 235 -11.56 -16.56 -4.46
CA LYS A 235 -10.95 -17.77 -3.93
C LYS A 235 -9.89 -17.49 -2.85
N ILE A 236 -9.04 -16.46 -3.04
CA ILE A 236 -7.93 -16.19 -2.11
C ILE A 236 -8.34 -15.36 -0.90
N SER A 237 -9.33 -14.47 -1.01
CA SER A 237 -9.67 -13.50 0.05
C SER A 237 -10.02 -14.12 1.40
N PRO A 238 -10.82 -15.21 1.49
CA PRO A 238 -11.07 -15.89 2.76
C PRO A 238 -9.80 -16.50 3.38
N THR A 239 -8.92 -17.07 2.55
CA THR A 239 -7.63 -17.61 3.02
C THR A 239 -6.69 -16.50 3.46
N TRP A 240 -6.63 -15.39 2.72
CA TRP A 240 -5.85 -14.21 3.08
C TRP A 240 -6.27 -13.65 4.44
N MET A 241 -7.57 -13.50 4.69
CA MET A 241 -8.09 -13.11 6.01
C MET A 241 -7.64 -14.08 7.11
N ASN A 242 -7.86 -15.37 6.92
CA ASN A 242 -7.54 -16.38 7.92
C ASN A 242 -6.04 -16.48 8.22
N VAL A 243 -5.19 -16.42 7.18
CA VAL A 243 -3.74 -16.41 7.35
C VAL A 243 -3.29 -15.14 8.06
N SER A 244 -3.88 -13.98 7.74
CA SER A 244 -3.56 -12.72 8.41
C SER A 244 -3.84 -12.78 9.91
N LEU A 245 -5.00 -13.33 10.31
CA LEU A 245 -5.35 -13.52 11.72
C LEU A 245 -4.40 -14.51 12.41
N LYS A 246 -4.12 -15.66 11.79
CA LYS A 246 -3.19 -16.66 12.33
C LYS A 246 -1.77 -16.10 12.51
N MET A 247 -1.27 -15.33 11.54
CA MET A 247 0.03 -14.67 11.64
C MET A 247 0.03 -13.63 12.76
N LYS A 248 -1.08 -12.90 12.94
CA LYS A 248 -1.21 -11.92 14.02
C LYS A 248 -1.26 -12.57 15.40
N ASP A 249 -1.85 -13.76 15.49
CA ASP A 249 -1.97 -14.52 16.72
C ASP A 249 -0.66 -15.23 17.11
N ASP A 250 0.24 -15.53 16.16
CA ASP A 250 1.56 -16.11 16.40
C ASP A 250 2.58 -15.02 16.81
N PRO A 251 3.06 -14.99 18.07
CA PRO A 251 3.90 -13.88 18.55
C PRO A 251 5.25 -13.75 17.83
N GLU A 252 5.82 -14.86 17.34
CA GLU A 252 7.09 -14.84 16.60
C GLU A 252 6.90 -14.20 15.23
N THR A 253 5.83 -14.56 14.52
CA THR A 253 5.47 -14.03 13.21
C THR A 253 5.01 -12.58 13.28
N ASP A 254 4.14 -12.23 14.24
CA ASP A 254 3.69 -10.84 14.46
C ASP A 254 4.89 -9.92 14.71
N LYS A 255 5.82 -10.36 15.57
CA LYS A 255 7.03 -9.59 15.84
C LYS A 255 7.95 -9.49 14.62
N ALA A 256 8.09 -10.55 13.82
CA ALA A 256 8.99 -10.59 12.69
C ALA A 256 8.49 -9.79 11.48
N PHE A 257 7.21 -9.93 11.13
CA PHE A 257 6.62 -9.28 9.96
C PHE A 257 6.03 -7.91 10.29
N GLY A 258 5.51 -7.72 11.50
CA GLY A 258 5.02 -6.42 11.98
C GLY A 258 4.05 -5.77 10.99
N TRP A 259 4.43 -4.59 10.49
CA TRP A 259 3.56 -3.78 9.63
C TRP A 259 3.33 -4.37 8.23
N VAL A 260 4.15 -5.33 7.76
CA VAL A 260 3.99 -6.02 6.46
C VAL A 260 3.33 -7.39 6.59
N LEU A 261 2.83 -7.74 7.78
CA LEU A 261 2.25 -9.06 8.05
C LEU A 261 1.10 -9.39 7.12
N GLU A 262 0.20 -8.45 6.89
CA GLU A 262 -0.93 -8.63 5.98
C GLU A 262 -0.46 -8.91 4.55
N MET A 263 0.59 -8.23 4.09
CA MET A 263 1.18 -8.45 2.76
C MET A 263 1.76 -9.87 2.61
N TYR A 264 2.48 -10.35 3.63
CA TYR A 264 2.92 -11.75 3.67
C TYR A 264 1.75 -12.73 3.65
N ALA A 265 0.67 -12.43 4.37
CA ALA A 265 -0.52 -13.26 4.38
C ALA A 265 -1.20 -13.31 3.01
N TYR A 266 -1.26 -12.20 2.26
CA TYR A 266 -1.75 -12.18 0.88
C TYR A 266 -0.88 -13.05 -0.04
N ALA A 267 0.44 -12.92 0.05
CA ALA A 267 1.38 -13.71 -0.75
C ALA A 267 1.28 -15.22 -0.44
N VAL A 268 1.18 -15.59 0.84
CA VAL A 268 0.97 -16.98 1.28
C VAL A 268 -0.38 -17.50 0.79
N ALA A 269 -1.47 -16.74 0.94
CA ALA A 269 -2.79 -17.15 0.47
C ALA A 269 -2.80 -17.38 -1.05
N SER A 270 -2.15 -16.52 -1.81
CA SER A 270 -1.99 -16.68 -3.26
C SER A 270 -1.25 -17.99 -3.59
N ALA A 271 -0.13 -18.25 -2.93
CA ALA A 271 0.66 -19.46 -3.13
C ALA A 271 -0.10 -20.74 -2.73
N LEU A 272 -0.86 -20.70 -1.63
CA LEU A 272 -1.71 -21.82 -1.18
C LEU A 272 -2.76 -22.20 -2.24
N HIS A 273 -3.18 -21.25 -3.06
CA HIS A 273 -4.15 -21.48 -4.14
C HIS A 273 -3.51 -21.67 -5.52
N GLY A 274 -2.17 -21.78 -5.58
CA GLY A 274 -1.42 -21.97 -6.83
C GLY A 274 -1.39 -20.72 -7.73
N VAL A 275 -1.67 -19.53 -7.18
CA VAL A 275 -1.66 -18.27 -7.92
C VAL A 275 -0.26 -17.68 -7.92
N GLN A 276 0.28 -17.41 -9.12
CA GLN A 276 1.57 -16.75 -9.35
C GLN A 276 1.36 -15.41 -10.06
N HIS A 277 2.21 -14.44 -9.76
CA HIS A 277 2.07 -13.08 -10.28
C HIS A 277 3.13 -12.73 -11.34
N ILE A 278 2.71 -11.97 -12.35
CA ILE A 278 3.62 -11.22 -13.20
C ILE A 278 4.18 -10.05 -12.37
N LEU A 279 5.46 -10.12 -12.03
CA LEU A 279 6.12 -9.08 -11.23
C LEU A 279 6.43 -7.85 -12.10
N ARG A 280 5.86 -6.69 -11.75
CA ARG A 280 5.95 -5.44 -12.51
C ARG A 280 6.57 -4.33 -11.66
N LYS A 281 7.88 -4.12 -11.83
CA LYS A 281 8.60 -3.00 -11.18
C LYS A 281 8.14 -1.62 -11.67
N ASP A 282 7.58 -1.55 -12.86
CA ASP A 282 7.02 -0.34 -13.45
C ASP A 282 5.57 -0.06 -13.00
N PHE A 283 4.96 -0.93 -12.19
CA PHE A 283 3.56 -0.76 -11.77
C PHE A 283 3.38 0.50 -10.91
N MET A 284 4.31 0.74 -9.98
CA MET A 284 4.32 1.95 -9.15
C MET A 284 5.73 2.45 -8.88
N LEU A 285 5.83 3.70 -8.39
CA LEU A 285 7.02 4.29 -7.79
C LEU A 285 6.75 4.77 -6.37
N GLN A 286 7.81 4.89 -5.59
CA GLN A 286 7.81 5.29 -4.18
C GLN A 286 8.77 6.46 -3.94
N PRO A 287 8.36 7.71 -4.18
CA PRO A 287 9.13 8.88 -3.78
C PRO A 287 9.37 8.89 -2.25
N PRO A 288 10.52 9.37 -1.77
CA PRO A 288 11.60 10.02 -2.52
C PRO A 288 12.64 9.05 -3.13
N TRP A 289 12.43 7.74 -3.04
CA TRP A 289 13.44 6.73 -3.43
C TRP A 289 13.52 6.52 -4.93
N ASP A 290 12.37 6.47 -5.60
CA ASP A 290 12.30 6.48 -7.05
C ASP A 290 12.39 7.92 -7.56
N LEU A 291 13.44 8.27 -8.30
CA LEU A 291 13.73 9.66 -8.65
C LEU A 291 12.91 10.19 -9.83
N GLU A 292 12.54 9.30 -10.76
CA GLU A 292 11.90 9.64 -12.03
C GLU A 292 10.56 8.92 -12.20
N ILE A 293 9.60 9.58 -12.87
CA ILE A 293 8.31 8.99 -13.23
C ILE A 293 8.52 7.91 -14.30
N GLY A 294 9.18 8.25 -15.41
CA GLY A 294 9.42 7.35 -16.53
C GLY A 294 8.13 6.77 -17.10
N LYS A 295 8.08 5.44 -17.27
CA LYS A 295 6.92 4.70 -17.80
C LYS A 295 6.00 4.12 -16.73
N LYS A 296 6.11 4.60 -15.48
CA LYS A 296 5.37 4.04 -14.34
C LYS A 296 3.96 4.59 -14.28
N PHE A 297 3.06 3.87 -13.60
CA PHE A 297 1.63 4.16 -13.60
C PHE A 297 1.10 4.83 -12.33
N ILE A 298 1.66 4.48 -11.18
CA ILE A 298 1.15 4.92 -9.87
C ILE A 298 2.27 5.54 -9.05
N ILE A 299 2.06 6.74 -8.51
CA ILE A 299 2.85 7.23 -7.37
C ILE A 299 2.22 6.67 -6.10
N HIS A 300 3.00 5.92 -5.33
CA HIS A 300 2.66 5.50 -3.98
C HIS A 300 3.44 6.36 -2.97
N TYR A 301 2.79 7.37 -2.40
CA TYR A 301 3.44 8.38 -1.54
C TYR A 301 3.51 7.95 -0.06
N THR A 302 4.07 6.77 0.17
CA THR A 302 4.13 6.17 1.51
C THR A 302 5.19 6.79 2.43
N TYR A 303 6.29 7.28 1.85
CA TYR A 303 7.42 7.84 2.60
C TYR A 303 7.34 9.37 2.72
N GLY A 304 7.84 9.89 3.85
CA GLY A 304 8.06 11.32 4.00
C GLY A 304 9.17 11.80 3.07
N CYS A 305 8.92 12.93 2.41
CA CYS A 305 9.87 13.63 1.56
C CYS A 305 10.42 14.84 2.32
N ASP A 306 11.61 14.71 2.89
CA ASP A 306 12.27 15.74 3.70
C ASP A 306 13.54 16.22 3.02
N TYR A 307 13.61 17.51 2.69
CA TYR A 307 14.72 18.10 1.96
C TYR A 307 15.20 19.40 2.60
N ASN A 308 16.50 19.66 2.49
CA ASN A 308 17.01 21.01 2.75
C ASN A 308 16.76 21.93 1.54
N MET A 309 16.99 23.23 1.70
CA MET A 309 16.76 24.21 0.63
C MET A 309 17.71 24.09 -0.57
N LYS A 310 18.74 23.23 -0.50
CA LYS A 310 19.62 22.88 -1.61
C LYS A 310 19.12 21.68 -2.43
N GLY A 311 18.00 21.07 -2.03
CA GLY A 311 17.43 19.90 -2.69
C GLY A 311 18.03 18.57 -2.24
N GLU A 312 18.74 18.53 -1.11
CA GLU A 312 19.35 17.31 -0.59
C GLU A 312 18.41 16.64 0.44
N LEU A 313 18.21 15.33 0.32
CA LEU A 313 17.32 14.55 1.20
C LEU A 313 17.88 14.51 2.63
N THR A 314 17.08 14.87 3.64
CA THR A 314 17.48 14.89 5.05
C THR A 314 17.00 13.64 5.79
N TYR A 315 17.80 12.59 5.74
CA TYR A 315 17.49 11.31 6.38
C TYR A 315 17.22 11.42 7.88
N GLY A 316 16.05 10.93 8.31
CA GLY A 316 15.69 10.82 9.73
C GLY A 316 15.54 12.15 10.46
N LYS A 317 15.47 13.27 9.73
CA LYS A 317 15.33 14.62 10.26
C LYS A 317 14.22 15.34 9.51
N LEU A 318 13.57 16.29 10.19
CA LEU A 318 12.64 17.19 9.53
C LEU A 318 13.43 18.08 8.55
N GLY A 319 13.05 18.01 7.28
CA GLY A 319 13.60 18.88 6.24
C GLY A 319 13.10 20.32 6.40
N GLU A 320 13.83 21.26 5.80
CA GLU A 320 13.38 22.65 5.67
C GLU A 320 12.16 22.75 4.73
N TRP A 321 12.16 21.94 3.67
CA TRP A 321 10.98 21.62 2.89
C TRP A 321 10.55 20.18 3.19
N ARG A 322 9.25 19.97 3.38
CA ARG A 322 8.69 18.65 3.68
C ARG A 322 7.34 18.42 3.01
N PHE A 323 7.17 17.22 2.48
CA PHE A 323 5.86 16.62 2.25
C PHE A 323 5.79 15.24 2.91
N ASP A 324 4.95 15.09 3.93
CA ASP A 324 4.61 13.79 4.51
C ASP A 324 3.10 13.77 4.80
N LYS A 325 2.40 12.77 4.27
CA LYS A 325 0.98 12.57 4.54
C LYS A 325 0.66 12.46 6.03
N ARG A 326 1.59 11.96 6.84
CA ARG A 326 1.45 11.85 8.31
C ARG A 326 1.52 13.19 9.04
N SER A 327 1.84 14.28 8.34
CA SER A 327 1.62 15.64 8.87
C SER A 327 0.14 16.05 8.84
N PHE A 328 -0.71 15.30 8.13
CA PHE A 328 -2.11 15.61 7.87
C PHE A 328 -3.05 14.52 8.41
N LEU A 329 -2.86 14.14 9.68
CA LEU A 329 -3.66 13.08 10.33
C LEU A 329 -5.08 13.53 10.70
N ARG A 330 -5.27 14.82 10.95
CA ARG A 330 -6.51 15.40 11.51
C ARG A 330 -7.36 16.13 10.48
N GLY A 331 -6.96 16.12 9.23
CA GLY A 331 -7.61 16.86 8.16
C GLY A 331 -6.74 16.89 6.90
N PRO A 332 -7.27 17.41 5.79
CA PRO A 332 -6.55 17.49 4.53
C PRO A 332 -5.33 18.42 4.60
N PRO A 333 -4.32 18.24 3.72
CA PRO A 333 -3.29 19.27 3.50
C PRO A 333 -3.92 20.57 3.00
N PRO A 334 -3.33 21.75 3.32
CA PRO A 334 -3.79 23.01 2.76
C PRO A 334 -3.61 23.03 1.24
N ARG A 335 -4.44 23.82 0.55
CA ARG A 335 -4.26 24.12 -0.87
C ARG A 335 -2.92 24.83 -1.09
N ASN A 336 -2.37 24.70 -2.29
CA ASN A 336 -1.17 25.40 -2.73
C ASN A 336 0.06 25.12 -1.84
N LEU A 337 0.35 23.83 -1.61
CA LEU A 337 1.58 23.41 -0.96
C LEU A 337 2.79 23.99 -1.70
N PRO A 338 3.84 24.45 -0.97
CA PRO A 338 5.04 24.97 -1.60
C PRO A 338 5.70 23.87 -2.43
N LEU A 339 6.11 24.20 -3.66
CA LEU A 339 6.91 23.29 -4.47
C LEU A 339 8.26 23.05 -3.80
N PRO A 340 8.83 21.84 -3.96
CA PRO A 340 10.15 21.54 -3.42
C PRO A 340 11.24 22.43 -4.05
N PRO A 341 12.37 22.66 -3.35
CA PRO A 341 13.49 23.42 -3.87
C PRO A 341 14.11 22.78 -5.13
N SER A 342 14.91 23.56 -5.86
CA SER A 342 15.69 23.04 -6.98
C SER A 342 16.61 21.91 -6.53
N GLY A 343 16.78 20.88 -7.38
CA GLY A 343 17.58 19.70 -7.07
C GLY A 343 16.79 18.53 -6.49
N VAL A 344 15.54 18.75 -6.05
CA VAL A 344 14.65 17.66 -5.62
C VAL A 344 14.21 16.81 -6.83
N PRO A 345 14.11 15.48 -6.69
CA PRO A 345 13.77 14.58 -7.80
C PRO A 345 12.42 14.88 -8.47
N GLU A 346 12.34 14.55 -9.77
CA GLU A 346 11.14 14.73 -10.60
C GLU A 346 9.90 14.10 -9.96
N SER A 347 10.05 12.91 -9.37
CA SER A 347 8.95 12.17 -8.77
C SER A 347 8.29 12.90 -7.60
N VAL A 348 9.09 13.55 -6.75
CA VAL A 348 8.62 14.35 -5.60
C VAL A 348 7.99 15.65 -6.08
N VAL A 349 8.62 16.31 -7.05
CA VAL A 349 8.05 17.53 -7.68
C VAL A 349 6.69 17.22 -8.29
N THR A 350 6.57 16.09 -8.99
CA THR A 350 5.33 15.64 -9.65
C THR A 350 4.25 15.32 -8.63
N LEU A 351 4.59 14.56 -7.57
CA LEU A 351 3.68 14.27 -6.46
C LEU A 351 3.05 15.55 -5.90
N VAL A 352 3.86 16.55 -5.57
CA VAL A 352 3.37 17.81 -4.96
C VAL A 352 2.52 18.60 -5.95
N LYS A 353 2.91 18.67 -7.23
CA LYS A 353 2.10 19.30 -8.28
C LYS A 353 0.74 18.62 -8.42
N MET A 354 0.69 17.30 -8.39
CA MET A 354 -0.55 16.54 -8.53
C MET A 354 -1.46 16.65 -7.31
N VAL A 355 -0.89 16.71 -6.10
CA VAL A 355 -1.63 17.04 -4.88
C VAL A 355 -2.20 18.46 -4.99
N ASN A 356 -1.40 19.45 -5.39
CA ASN A 356 -1.85 20.83 -5.57
C ASN A 356 -2.97 20.94 -6.60
N GLU A 357 -2.87 20.26 -7.74
CA GLU A 357 -3.94 20.26 -8.74
C GLU A 357 -5.23 19.64 -8.19
N ALA A 358 -5.14 18.47 -7.56
CA ALA A 358 -6.30 17.80 -7.00
C ALA A 358 -6.96 18.68 -5.92
N THR A 359 -6.18 19.15 -4.94
CA THR A 359 -6.72 20.02 -3.88
C THR A 359 -7.33 21.29 -4.42
N ALA A 360 -6.75 21.90 -5.47
CA ALA A 360 -7.30 23.09 -6.13
C ALA A 360 -8.68 22.85 -6.77
N ASN A 361 -8.91 21.67 -7.35
CA ASN A 361 -10.12 21.37 -8.15
C ASN A 361 -11.20 20.59 -7.39
N ILE A 362 -10.87 19.98 -6.26
CA ILE A 362 -11.84 19.27 -5.42
C ILE A 362 -12.67 20.32 -4.63
N PRO A 363 -14.01 20.31 -4.75
CA PRO A 363 -14.88 21.22 -4.01
C PRO A 363 -14.87 20.89 -2.52
N ASN A 364 -15.17 21.84 -1.65
CA ASN A 364 -15.28 21.61 -0.19
C ASN A 364 -14.03 20.91 0.39
N TRP A 365 -12.85 21.25 -0.11
CA TRP A 365 -11.59 20.67 0.38
C TRP A 365 -11.27 21.11 1.81
N ASP A 366 -11.49 22.39 2.11
CA ASP A 366 -11.05 22.99 3.37
C ASP A 366 -12.04 22.77 4.54
N THR A 367 -13.15 22.07 4.28
CA THR A 367 -14.27 21.88 5.22
C THR A 367 -14.37 20.48 5.82
N GLU A 368 -13.37 19.61 5.56
CA GLU A 368 -13.37 18.19 5.98
C GLU A 368 -12.77 17.89 7.35
#